data_AF-A0A7W0CCA5-F1
#
_entry.id   AF-A0A7W0CCA5-F1
#
_cell.length_a   1.000
_cell.length_b   1.000
_cell.length_c   1.000
_cell.angle_alpha   90.00
_cell.angle_beta   90.00
_cell.angle_gamma   90.00
#
_symmetry.space_group_name_H-M   'P 1'
#
loop_
_entity.id
_entity.type
_entity.pdbx_description
1 polymer ?
#
loop_
_entity_poly.entity_id
_entity_poly.type
_entity_poly.pdbx_seq_one_letter_code
_entity_poly.pdbx_strand_id
1 'polypeptide(L)'
;MDPKDYCNSMAAELTAWKAKLFDVIARTDKMSTEQKGKVWEYFGEMKIIIQDLEDKIESLRTECPSDWSPQKKEIENAHVDVRSKYEETLDYIGKASPMSVPG
;
A
#
# COMPACT_ATOMS: atom_id res chain seq x y z
N MET A 1 14.50 -13.96 -12.42
CA MET A 1 14.63 -13.51 -11.01
C MET A 1 14.40 -14.73 -10.15
N ASP A 2 15.27 -14.97 -9.16
CA ASP A 2 15.07 -16.05 -8.19
C ASP A 2 13.95 -15.67 -7.20
N PRO A 3 13.17 -16.64 -6.66
CA PRO A 3 12.12 -16.35 -5.68
C PRO A 3 12.63 -15.56 -4.47
N LYS A 4 13.87 -15.79 -4.01
CA LYS A 4 14.42 -15.08 -2.85
C LYS A 4 14.64 -13.61 -3.15
N ASP A 5 15.22 -13.30 -4.31
CA ASP A 5 15.45 -11.92 -4.74
C ASP A 5 14.11 -11.17 -4.90
N TYR A 6 13.10 -11.85 -5.47
CA TYR A 6 11.76 -11.29 -5.61
C TYR A 6 11.14 -10.98 -4.23
N CYS A 7 11.18 -11.94 -3.30
CA CYS A 7 10.66 -11.73 -1.95
C CYS A 7 11.40 -10.61 -1.20
N ASN A 8 12.71 -10.48 -1.39
CA ASN A 8 13.50 -9.40 -0.79
C ASN A 8 13.12 -8.03 -1.35
N SER A 9 12.95 -7.93 -2.68
CA SER A 9 12.46 -6.70 -3.33
C SER A 9 11.08 -6.34 -2.79
N MET A 10 10.18 -7.32 -2.68
CA MET A 10 8.81 -7.07 -2.27
C MET A 10 8.69 -6.73 -0.77
N ALA A 11 9.52 -7.30 0.09
CA ALA A 11 9.62 -6.90 1.49
C ALA A 11 10.09 -5.43 1.65
N ALA A 12 11.01 -4.97 0.78
CA ALA A 12 11.43 -3.57 0.76
C ALA A 12 10.29 -2.65 0.31
N GLU A 13 9.53 -3.05 -0.71
CA GLU A 13 8.35 -2.30 -1.18
C GLU A 13 7.25 -2.24 -0.12
N LEU A 14 6.98 -3.34 0.59
CA LEU A 14 6.06 -3.35 1.73
C LEU A 14 6.46 -2.38 2.83
N THR A 15 7.75 -2.32 3.15
CA THR A 15 8.29 -1.37 4.12
C THR A 15 8.03 0.07 3.66
N ALA A 16 8.23 0.35 2.36
CA ALA A 16 7.90 1.64 1.77
C ALA A 16 6.39 1.94 1.81
N TRP A 17 5.53 0.94 1.58
CA TRP A 17 4.07 1.09 1.67
C TRP A 17 3.60 1.41 3.08
N LYS A 18 4.15 0.75 4.10
CA LYS A 18 3.89 1.11 5.51
C LYS A 18 4.29 2.55 5.82
N ALA A 19 5.45 3.00 5.34
CA ALA A 19 5.88 4.38 5.49
C ALA A 19 4.93 5.39 4.81
N LYS A 20 4.48 5.09 3.59
CA LYS A 20 3.48 5.89 2.86
C LYS A 20 2.14 5.97 3.60
N LEU A 21 1.71 4.88 4.24
CA LEU A 21 0.51 4.88 5.08
C LEU A 21 0.65 5.82 6.29
N PHE A 22 1.82 5.90 6.91
CA PHE A 22 2.08 6.90 7.96
C PHE A 22 2.00 8.34 7.42
N ASP A 23 2.51 8.61 6.21
CA ASP A 23 2.42 9.93 5.57
C ASP A 23 0.95 10.32 5.30
N VAL A 24 0.11 9.37 4.87
CA VAL A 24 -1.35 9.59 4.72
C VAL A 24 -1.98 10.02 6.04
N ILE A 25 -1.72 9.28 7.14
CA ILE A 25 -2.25 9.64 8.46
C ILE A 25 -1.80 11.05 8.87
N ALA A 26 -0.51 11.36 8.73
CA ALA A 26 0.02 12.67 9.09
C ALA A 26 -0.64 13.82 8.32
N ARG A 27 -0.99 13.61 7.04
CA ARG A 27 -1.75 14.59 6.25
C ARG A 27 -3.17 14.77 6.72
N THR A 28 -3.78 13.75 7.34
CA THR A 28 -5.14 13.84 7.88
C THR A 28 -5.25 14.80 9.06
N ASP A 29 -4.18 15.05 9.82
CA ASP A 29 -4.23 15.89 11.03
C ASP A 29 -4.83 17.28 10.76
N LYS A 30 -4.58 17.83 9.57
CA LYS A 30 -5.04 19.14 9.11
C LYS A 30 -6.46 19.15 8.53
N MET A 31 -7.14 18.00 8.46
CA MET A 31 -8.46 17.84 7.83
C MET A 31 -9.61 17.94 8.84
N SER A 32 -10.82 18.23 8.34
CA SER A 32 -12.04 18.19 9.15
C SER A 32 -12.40 16.75 9.56
N THR A 33 -13.22 16.57 10.60
CA THR A 33 -13.65 15.23 11.08
C THR A 33 -14.34 14.41 9.98
N GLU A 34 -15.15 15.05 9.15
CA GLU A 34 -15.83 14.40 8.02
C GLU A 34 -14.83 13.89 6.98
N GLN A 35 -13.88 14.74 6.59
CA GLN A 35 -12.84 14.37 5.62
C GLN A 35 -11.91 13.28 6.16
N LYS A 36 -11.59 13.32 7.47
CA LYS A 36 -10.84 12.26 8.16
C LYS A 36 -11.55 10.92 8.03
N GLY A 37 -12.87 10.88 8.18
CA GLY A 37 -13.65 9.64 8.06
C GLY A 37 -13.41 8.91 6.74
N LYS A 38 -13.46 9.64 5.62
CA LYS A 38 -13.23 9.05 4.29
C LYS A 38 -11.77 8.63 4.07
N VAL A 39 -10.79 9.37 4.60
CA VAL A 39 -9.38 8.93 4.54
C VAL A 39 -9.16 7.67 5.40
N TRP A 40 -9.84 7.54 6.54
CA TRP A 40 -9.77 6.33 7.36
C TRP A 40 -10.33 5.09 6.66
N GLU A 41 -11.39 5.24 5.86
CA GLU A 41 -11.91 4.16 5.01
C GLU A 41 -10.84 3.70 4.00
N TYR A 42 -10.25 4.64 3.25
CA TYR A 42 -9.18 4.32 2.30
C TYR A 42 -7.93 3.73 2.97
N PHE A 43 -7.57 4.23 4.16
CA PHE A 43 -6.48 3.68 4.96
C PHE A 43 -6.74 2.22 5.35
N GLY A 44 -7.98 1.92 5.77
CA GLY A 44 -8.41 0.55 6.08
C GLY A 44 -8.27 -0.39 4.88
N GLU A 45 -8.73 0.04 3.71
CA GLU A 45 -8.60 -0.72 2.46
C GLU A 45 -7.13 -1.00 2.12
N MET A 46 -6.27 0.02 2.13
CA MET A 46 -4.84 -0.15 1.85
C MET A 46 -4.15 -1.07 2.86
N LYS A 47 -4.52 -0.99 4.15
CA LYS A 47 -3.98 -1.86 5.19
C LYS A 47 -4.31 -3.33 4.92
N ILE A 48 -5.52 -3.64 4.48
CA ILE A 48 -5.93 -5.00 4.12
C ILE A 48 -5.08 -5.52 2.96
N ILE A 49 -4.86 -4.72 1.91
CA ILE A 49 -4.05 -5.12 0.75
C ILE A 49 -2.59 -5.36 1.15
N ILE A 50 -2.02 -4.49 2.00
CA ILE A 50 -0.65 -4.66 2.52
C ILE A 50 -0.55 -5.94 3.35
N GLN A 51 -1.53 -6.25 4.19
CA GLN A 51 -1.56 -7.49 4.97
C GLN A 51 -1.58 -8.73 4.06
N ASP A 52 -2.42 -8.73 3.02
CA ASP A 52 -2.48 -9.84 2.04
C ASP A 52 -1.15 -10.01 1.29
N LEU A 53 -0.50 -8.91 0.91
CA LEU A 53 0.83 -8.94 0.31
C LEU A 53 1.87 -9.55 1.26
N GLU A 54 1.85 -9.19 2.54
CA GLU A 54 2.74 -9.76 3.55
C GLU A 54 2.59 -11.27 3.68
N ASP A 55 1.35 -11.73 3.84
CA ASP A 55 1.03 -13.14 4.01
C ASP A 55 1.47 -13.95 2.79
N LYS A 56 1.25 -13.42 1.57
CA LYS A 56 1.66 -14.08 0.32
C LYS A 56 3.17 -14.14 0.13
N ILE A 57 3.89 -13.07 0.49
CA ILE A 57 5.36 -13.05 0.41
C ILE A 57 5.96 -14.02 1.44
N GLU A 58 5.36 -14.11 2.63
CA GLU A 58 5.77 -15.07 3.65
C GLU A 58 5.51 -16.52 3.23
N SER A 59 4.33 -16.82 2.67
CA SER A 59 4.03 -18.12 2.07
C SER A 59 5.02 -18.46 0.95
N LEU A 60 5.29 -17.54 0.03
CA LEU A 60 6.25 -17.76 -1.06
C LEU A 60 7.67 -18.07 -0.54
N ARG A 61 8.12 -17.37 0.52
CA ARG A 61 9.41 -17.61 1.16
C ARG A 61 9.49 -18.97 1.84
N THR A 62 8.41 -19.41 2.48
CA THR A 62 8.39 -20.62 3.31
C THR A 62 8.14 -21.88 2.49
N GLU A 63 7.20 -21.82 1.54
CA GLU A 63 6.79 -22.97 0.72
C GLU A 63 7.74 -23.23 -0.45
N CYS A 64 8.46 -22.20 -0.95
CA CYS A 64 9.42 -22.29 -2.05
C CYS A 64 8.94 -23.21 -3.21
N PRO A 65 7.75 -22.98 -3.79
CA PRO A 65 7.17 -23.85 -4.79
C PRO A 65 8.03 -23.87 -6.07
N SER A 66 8.06 -25.02 -6.74
CA SER A 66 8.80 -25.20 -7.99
C SER A 66 8.28 -24.32 -9.14
N ASP A 67 6.99 -24.02 -9.13
CA ASP A 67 6.39 -22.95 -9.93
C ASP A 67 5.72 -21.95 -9.00
N TRP A 68 6.22 -20.71 -9.05
CA TRP A 68 5.74 -19.58 -8.24
C TRP A 68 5.11 -18.48 -9.09
N SER A 69 4.95 -18.71 -10.39
CA SER A 69 4.37 -17.74 -11.32
C SER A 69 2.95 -17.30 -10.94
N PRO A 70 2.06 -18.18 -10.41
CA PRO A 70 0.75 -17.75 -9.92
C PRO A 70 0.84 -16.77 -8.74
N GLN A 71 1.63 -17.11 -7.72
CA GLN A 71 1.82 -16.29 -6.52
C GLN A 71 2.44 -14.94 -6.88
N LYS A 72 3.42 -14.94 -7.79
CA LYS A 72 4.01 -13.72 -8.33
C LYS A 72 2.95 -12.80 -8.92
N LYS A 73 2.06 -13.34 -9.78
CA LYS A 73 1.02 -12.55 -10.44
C LYS A 73 0.04 -11.96 -9.43
N GLU A 74 -0.31 -12.71 -8.39
CA GLU A 74 -1.18 -12.21 -7.32
C GLU A 74 -0.54 -11.08 -6.54
N ILE A 75 0.74 -11.22 -6.18
CA ILE A 75 1.50 -10.17 -5.48
C ILE A 75 1.63 -8.92 -6.37
N GLU A 76 1.92 -9.08 -7.65
CA GLU A 76 1.99 -7.95 -8.60
C GLU A 76 0.66 -7.22 -8.75
N ASN A 77 -0.47 -7.95 -8.81
CA ASN A 77 -1.80 -7.34 -8.87
C ASN A 77 -2.12 -6.57 -7.59
N ALA A 78 -1.92 -7.18 -6.43
CA ALA A 78 -2.15 -6.52 -5.14
C ALA A 78 -1.24 -5.29 -4.97
N HIS A 79 -0.02 -5.33 -5.51
CA HIS A 79 0.88 -4.18 -5.54
C HIS A 79 0.34 -3.02 -6.42
N VAL A 80 -0.28 -3.33 -7.56
CA VAL A 80 -0.98 -2.33 -8.38
C VAL A 80 -2.19 -1.76 -7.65
N ASP A 81 -2.96 -2.61 -6.96
CA ASP A 81 -4.17 -2.20 -6.24
C ASP A 81 -3.86 -1.23 -5.10
N VAL A 82 -2.86 -1.54 -4.24
CA VAL A 82 -2.45 -0.62 -3.16
C VAL A 82 -1.95 0.70 -3.73
N ARG A 83 -1.27 0.67 -4.88
CA ARG A 83 -0.79 1.89 -5.54
C ARG A 83 -1.95 2.76 -6.02
N SER A 84 -2.91 2.16 -6.70
CA SER A 84 -4.10 2.87 -7.18
C SER A 84 -4.87 3.50 -6.01
N LYS A 85 -5.04 2.75 -4.90
CA LYS A 85 -5.71 3.25 -3.70
C LYS A 85 -4.96 4.38 -3.00
N TYR A 86 -3.64 4.29 -2.95
CA TYR A 86 -2.82 5.38 -2.42
C TYR A 86 -2.96 6.66 -3.25
N GLU A 87 -2.93 6.54 -4.58
CA GLU A 87 -3.11 7.68 -5.49
C GLU A 87 -4.52 8.30 -5.35
N GLU A 88 -5.57 7.47 -5.25
CA GLU A 88 -6.96 7.92 -4.95
C GLU A 88 -7.02 8.69 -3.62
N THR A 89 -6.37 8.16 -2.59
CA THR A 89 -6.33 8.78 -1.26
C THR A 89 -5.64 10.15 -1.31
N LEU A 90 -4.50 10.25 -2.01
CA LEU A 90 -3.77 11.51 -2.15
C LEU A 90 -4.55 12.55 -2.94
N ASP A 91 -5.23 12.14 -4.02
CA ASP A 91 -6.10 13.04 -4.79
C ASP A 91 -7.26 13.57 -3.95
N TYR A 92 -7.90 12.69 -3.15
CA TYR A 92 -8.93 13.11 -2.21
C TYR A 92 -8.39 14.10 -1.17
N ILE A 93 -7.23 13.80 -0.55
CA ILE A 93 -6.59 14.70 0.41
C ILE A 93 -6.27 16.06 -0.22
N GLY A 94 -5.74 16.07 -1.45
CA GLY A 94 -5.41 17.29 -2.18
C GLY A 94 -6.65 18.16 -2.48
N LYS A 95 -7.76 17.53 -2.88
CA LYS A 95 -9.04 18.22 -3.11
C LYS A 95 -9.67 18.74 -1.81
N ALA A 96 -9.53 17.98 -0.73
CA ALA A 96 -10.10 18.29 0.58
C ALA A 96 -9.31 19.36 1.36
N SER A 97 -8.03 19.55 1.05
CA SER A 97 -7.15 20.57 1.66
C SER A 97 -6.39 21.39 0.61
N PRO A 98 -7.05 22.30 -0.13
CA PRO A 98 -6.43 23.07 -1.21
C PRO A 98 -5.37 24.10 -0.77
N MET A 99 -5.10 24.25 0.53
CA MET A 99 -4.20 25.27 1.07
C MET A 99 -3.01 24.66 1.82
N SER A 100 -2.00 24.23 1.06
CA SER A 100 -0.58 24.53 1.33
C SER A 100 0.28 24.01 0.18
N VAL A 101 0.06 24.53 -1.03
CA VAL A 101 1.10 24.56 -2.06
C VAL A 101 1.85 25.87 -1.85
N PRO A 102 3.09 25.89 -1.33
CA PRO A 102 3.94 27.07 -1.48
C PRO A 102 4.18 27.26 -2.98
N GLY A 103 4.00 28.49 -3.46
CA GLY A 103 4.32 28.86 -4.84
C GLY A 103 5.79 28.70 -5.18
#